data_AF-A0A855NBV5-F1
#
_entry.id   AF-A0A855NBV5-F1
#
_cell.length_a   1.000
_cell.length_b   1.000
_cell.length_c   1.000
_cell.angle_alpha   90.00
_cell.angle_beta   90.00
_cell.angle_gamma   90.00
#
_symmetry.space_group_name_H-M   'P 1'
#
loop_
_entity.id
_entity.type
_entity.pdbx_description
1 polymer ?
#
loop_
_entity_poly.entity_id
_entity_poly.type
_entity_poly.pdbx_seq_one_letter_code
_entity_poly.pdbx_strand_id
1 'polypeptide(L)' 'MVKVEFLGPINTDALELDVANLRQLKEILNKNENLKEWLKLCAVALNDEIVTNLDTTLKNGDKICILPPVCGG' A
#
# COMPACT_ATOMS: atom_id res chain seq x y z
N MET A 1 1.07 8.61 11.72
CA MET A 1 1.99 8.40 10.58
C MET A 1 2.17 6.91 10.33
N VAL A 2 1.97 6.48 9.09
CA VAL A 2 2.19 5.11 8.63
C VAL A 2 3.33 5.09 7.63
N LYS A 3 4.03 3.95 7.53
CA LYS A 3 5.07 3.73 6.52
C LYS A 3 4.51 2.84 5.41
N VAL A 4 4.61 3.27 4.16
CA VAL A 4 4.17 2.51 2.98
C VAL A 4 5.41 2.07 2.20
N GLU A 5 5.59 0.77 2.05
CA GLU A 5 6.67 0.14 1.29
C GLU A 5 6.12 -0.49 0.01
N PHE A 6 6.86 -0.34 -1.09
CA PHE A 6 6.52 -0.94 -2.37
C PHE A 6 7.50 -2.07 -2.66
N LEU A 7 7.00 -3.29 -2.81
CA LEU A 7 7.87 -4.46 -2.98
C LEU A 7 8.07 -4.83 -4.45
N GLY A 8 9.13 -5.59 -4.70
CA GLY A 8 9.43 -6.17 -6.01
C GLY A 8 9.63 -5.11 -7.11
N PRO A 9 9.04 -5.29 -8.31
CA PRO A 9 9.28 -4.44 -9.47
C PRO A 9 8.68 -3.03 -9.40
N ILE A 10 7.98 -2.66 -8.33
CA ILE A 10 7.29 -1.36 -8.22
C ILE A 10 8.28 -0.17 -8.14
N ASN A 11 9.57 -0.42 -7.86
CA ASN A 11 10.71 0.53 -7.93
C ASN A 11 10.35 1.97 -7.49
N THR A 12 9.69 2.08 -6.33
CA THR A 12 9.24 3.33 -5.74
C THR A 12 9.72 3.38 -4.31
N ASP A 13 10.27 4.52 -3.89
CA ASP A 13 10.74 4.70 -2.53
C ASP A 13 9.59 4.62 -1.52
N ALA A 14 9.91 4.23 -0.29
CA ALA A 14 8.93 4.20 0.79
C ALA A 14 8.38 5.61 1.08
N LEU A 15 7.10 5.67 1.46
CA LEU A 15 6.42 6.91 1.82
C LEU A 15 6.03 6.88 3.29
N GLU A 16 6.13 8.03 3.95
CA GLU A 16 5.56 8.25 5.28
C GLU A 16 4.38 9.20 5.17
N LEU A 17 3.20 8.75 5.59
CA LEU A 17 1.94 9.46 5.36
C LEU A 17 1.12 9.55 6.65
N ASP A 18 0.37 10.63 6.79
CA ASP A 18 -0.65 10.75 7.83
C ASP A 18 -2.03 10.51 7.23
N VAL A 19 -2.53 9.28 7.39
CA VAL A 19 -3.80 8.79 6.84
C VAL A 19 -4.52 7.95 7.88
N ALA A 20 -5.84 8.09 7.95
CA ALA A 20 -6.67 7.41 8.95
C ALA A 20 -7.12 6.01 8.53
N ASN A 21 -7.13 5.72 7.22
CA ASN A 21 -7.58 4.43 6.68
C ASN A 21 -7.01 4.16 5.27
N LEU A 22 -7.23 2.94 4.77
CA LEU A 22 -6.76 2.52 3.45
C LEU A 22 -7.46 3.25 2.30
N ARG A 23 -8.68 3.77 2.50
CA ARG A 23 -9.38 4.59 1.51
C ARG A 23 -8.62 5.90 1.22
N GLN A 24 -8.24 6.62 2.27
CA GLN A 24 -7.42 7.83 2.14
C GLN A 24 -6.05 7.52 1.51
N LEU A 25 -5.42 6.43 1.93
CA LEU A 25 -4.16 5.99 1.33
C LEU A 25 -4.33 5.75 -0.19
N LYS A 26 -5.37 5.02 -0.59
CA LYS A 26 -5.69 4.75 -1.99
C LYS A 26 -5.86 6.04 -2.79
N GLU A 27 -6.55 7.04 -2.25
CA GLU A 27 -6.73 8.34 -2.92
C GLU A 27 -5.40 9.08 -3.14
N ILE A 28 -4.47 9.01 -2.19
CA ILE A 28 -3.13 9.60 -2.32
C ILE A 28 -2.32 8.84 -3.36
N LEU A 29 -2.24 7.51 -3.26
CA LEU A 29 -1.42 6.70 -4.16
C LEU A 29 -1.91 6.76 -5.60
N ASN A 30 -3.22 6.86 -5.83
CA ASN A 30 -3.80 7.00 -7.18
C ASN A 30 -3.44 8.31 -7.89
N LYS A 31 -2.89 9.31 -7.19
CA LYS A 31 -2.39 10.53 -7.83
C LYS A 31 -1.04 10.32 -8.51
N ASN A 32 -0.34 9.23 -8.19
CA ASN A 32 0.90 8.85 -8.85
C ASN A 32 0.59 7.94 -10.04
N GLU A 33 0.68 8.49 -11.25
CA GLU A 33 0.40 7.77 -12.50
C GLU A 33 1.27 6.51 -12.65
N ASN A 34 2.51 6.51 -12.16
CA ASN A 34 3.39 5.34 -12.24
C ASN A 34 2.91 4.17 -11.35
N LEU A 35 2.17 4.47 -10.29
CA LEU A 35 1.64 3.46 -9.38
C LEU A 35 0.27 2.93 -9.80
N LYS A 36 -0.50 3.67 -10.61
CA LYS A 36 -1.89 3.29 -10.93
C LYS A 36 -2.05 1.87 -11.47
N GLU A 37 -1.21 1.45 -12.40
CA GLU A 37 -1.29 0.10 -12.96
C GLU A 37 -0.88 -0.97 -11.95
N TRP A 38 0.12 -0.68 -11.11
CA TRP A 38 0.50 -1.56 -10.01
C TRP A 38 -0.63 -1.71 -8.98
N LEU A 39 -1.25 -0.61 -8.54
CA LEU A 39 -2.29 -0.61 -7.50
C LEU A 39 -3.51 -1.46 -7.87
N LYS A 40 -3.80 -1.67 -9.15
CA LYS A 40 -4.89 -2.55 -9.62
C LYS A 40 -4.58 -4.03 -9.44
N LEU A 41 -3.30 -4.39 -9.45
CA LEU A 41 -2.80 -5.76 -9.44
C LEU A 41 -2.27 -6.18 -8.07
N CYS A 42 -1.90 -5.21 -7.23
CA CYS A 42 -1.24 -5.48 -5.97
C CYS A 42 -2.21 -5.90 -4.86
N ALA A 43 -1.75 -6.81 -4.01
CA ALA A 43 -2.31 -6.99 -2.69
C ALA A 43 -1.77 -5.92 -1.73
N VAL A 44 -2.49 -5.69 -0.64
CA VAL A 44 -2.07 -4.78 0.44
C VAL A 44 -1.93 -5.59 1.71
N ALA A 45 -0.79 -5.49 2.38
CA ALA A 45 -0.60 -6.00 3.73
C ALA A 45 -0.50 -4.85 4.72
N LEU A 46 -1.12 -5.02 5.88
CA LEU A 46 -1.00 -4.16 7.06
C LEU A 46 -0.35 -4.99 8.17
N ASN A 47 0.85 -4.59 8.61
CA ASN A 47 1.61 -5.29 9.64
C ASN A 47 1.74 -6.80 9.34
N ASP A 48 2.17 -7.11 8.12
CA ASP A 48 2.40 -8.47 7.60
C ASP A 48 1.13 -9.33 7.37
N GLU A 49 -0.07 -8.77 7.57
CA GLU A 49 -1.34 -9.44 7.27
C GLU A 49 -2.04 -8.84 6.05
N ILE A 50 -2.54 -9.68 5.14
CA ILE A 50 -3.29 -9.22 3.97
C ILE A 50 -4.62 -8.59 4.41
N VAL A 51 -4.89 -7.38 3.91
CA VAL A 51 -6.12 -6.63 4.19
C VAL A 51 -6.83 -6.27 2.89
N THR A 52 -8.16 -6.39 2.91
CA THR A 52 -9.01 -6.10 1.74
C THR A 52 -10.08 -5.06 2.03
N ASN A 53 -10.33 -4.75 3.31
CA ASN A 53 -11.30 -3.74 3.71
C ASN A 53 -10.69 -2.32 3.66
N LEU A 54 -11.20 -1.45 2.77
CA LEU A 54 -10.71 -0.08 2.63
C LEU A 54 -10.99 0.81 3.85
N ASP A 55 -11.95 0.43 4.69
CA ASP A 55 -12.31 1.17 5.89
C ASP A 55 -11.50 0.73 7.13
N THR A 56 -10.53 -0.18 6.96
CA THR A 56 -9.55 -0.54 8.01
C THR A 56 -8.85 0.71 8.53
N THR A 57 -8.97 0.95 9.84
CA THR A 57 -8.31 2.06 10.53
C THR A 57 -6.81 1.85 10.59
N LEU A 58 -6.06 2.91 10.32
CA LEU A 58 -4.62 2.97 10.44
C LEU A 58 -4.22 3.79 11.66
N LYS A 59 -3.16 3.35 12.34
CA LYS A 59 -2.60 4.02 13.52
C LYS A 59 -1.12 4.36 13.32
N ASN A 60 -0.62 5.22 14.18
CA ASN A 60 0.79 5.60 14.15
C ASN A 60 1.69 4.37 14.32
N GLY A 61 2.70 4.25 13.45
CA GLY A 61 3.63 3.13 13.44
C GLY A 61 3.18 1.92 12.62
N ASP A 62 1.97 1.93 12.04
CA ASP A 62 1.56 0.88 11.12
C ASP A 62 2.44 0.84 9.88
N LYS A 63 2.76 -0.38 9.45
CA LYS A 63 3.50 -0.67 8.24
C LYS A 63 2.54 -1.22 7.18
N ILE A 64 2.59 -0.64 5.99
CA ILE A 64 1.79 -1.06 4.83
C ILE A 64 2.75 -1.52 3.73
N CYS A 65 2.50 -2.68 3.17
CA CYS A 65 3.25 -3.20 2.02
C CYS A 65 2.33 -3.30 0.81
N ILE A 66 2.74 -2.69 -0.31
CA ILE A 66 2.11 -2.86 -1.62
C ILE A 66 2.85 -4.01 -2.34
N LEU A 67 2.12 -5.10 -2.55
CA LEU A 67 2.65 -6.39 -2.97
C LEU A 67 2.23 -6.68 -4.40
N PRO A 68 3.12 -6.62 -5.40
CA PRO A 68 2.77 -7.00 -6.76
C PRO A 68 2.48 -8.51 -6.84
N PRO A 69 1.72 -8.97 -7.86
CA PRO A 69 1.52 -10.39 -8.08
C PRO A 69 2.86 -11.13 -8.12
N VAL A 70 2.97 -12.20 -7.36
CA VAL A 70 4.13 -13.08 -7.41
C VAL A 70 3.81 -14.26 -8.33
N CYS A 71 4.72 -14.58 -9.24
CA CYS A 71 4.73 -15.90 -9.88
C CYS A 71 5.29 -16.88 -8.84
N GLY A 72 4.41 -17.43 -8.01
CA GLY A 72 4.78 -18.55 -7.14
C GLY A 72 5.24 -19.71 -8.02
N GLY A 73 6.49 -20.12 -7.86
CA GLY A 73 7.07 -21.29 -8.53
C GLY A 73 6.49 -22.59 -8.02
#